data_AF-A0A4S2H4W8-F1
#
_entry.id   AF-A0A4S2H4W8-F1
#
_cell.length_a   1.000
_cell.length_b   1.000
_cell.length_c   1.000
_cell.angle_alpha   90.00
_cell.angle_beta   90.00
_cell.angle_gamma   90.00
#
_symmetry.space_group_name_H-M   'P 1'
#
loop_
_entity.id
_entity.type
_entity.pdbx_description
1 polymer ?
#
loop_
_entity_poly.entity_id
_entity_poly.type
_entity_poly.pdbx_seq_one_letter_code
_entity_poly.pdbx_strand_id
1 'polypeptide(L)'
;MLLTMLLAGAALAQAGPPDCGSVESCLALALADETVDAGDIRPVLLALGASARDTLVAVAMEGGEAESTLALRLLDTDKEVEAPAPGEAWHWTTGDLETLIALLDRTAELREGAFTVEIARLGTEEAADFLLNEAREDRSRTFYQTPGIGTSHLDGESLPDSDFLEAVQVLGTRAYPHALDRLSENPDSIIAPYLQLRGLENGAIADLLDRAGDRSRPVNERRAALVMLAAVDGLGEESALRLWSLEPSIPEAARVDYYTALAFAGQLAAVPKRIEACAAAPEQAPRNCFALAQPAFEAGYDTAEPTRALVAAVEYDSVFFDYLVEIADEFAVPALLDMLHSNDWRERYHALRGLERLRLTSALEAVDQIAEGHWLPAIRRQAELSAYFIRKGTFDGADLDRLAPGYDRCVQRKWRHCPVEALAGGPFSGGFDSWNARDGVDPELPVCPSTRWQWQGVAFDAQRSLAPGESRSFQFLEDDYLVLTGTDYGEWYGSLVAQSLGRPPAVLAEAINVVEIEKAEDGFLIASGLAHLGGNHGAISFVSAAETRGYDHGELFALPAAPSGMTEIADGLYAAFARGWALVFDLDGPLGFAGCATAP
;
A
#
# COMPACT_ATOMS: atom_id res chain seq x y z
N MET A 1 5.97 -3.03 61.36
CA MET A 1 4.55 -3.08 61.80
C MET A 1 4.12 -1.84 62.55
N LEU A 2 4.53 -1.59 63.80
CA LEU A 2 4.07 -0.40 64.55
C LEU A 2 4.53 0.93 63.91
N LEU A 3 5.78 0.97 63.41
CA LEU A 3 6.33 2.11 62.68
C LEU A 3 5.67 2.28 61.29
N THR A 4 5.37 1.17 60.63
CA THR A 4 4.65 1.12 59.34
C THR A 4 3.22 1.64 59.48
N MET A 5 2.53 1.28 60.57
CA MET A 5 1.20 1.80 60.91
C MET A 5 1.21 3.28 61.30
N LEU A 6 2.30 3.76 61.93
CA LEU A 6 2.49 5.18 62.25
C LEU A 6 2.77 6.04 61.02
N LEU A 7 3.52 5.53 60.04
CA LEU A 7 3.82 6.23 58.79
C LEU A 7 2.63 6.24 57.82
N ALA A 8 1.92 5.10 57.68
CA ALA A 8 0.66 5.05 56.91
C ALA A 8 -0.42 5.96 57.52
N GLY A 9 -0.51 6.01 58.86
CA GLY A 9 -1.44 6.89 59.57
C GLY A 9 -1.15 8.39 59.41
N ALA A 10 0.10 8.78 59.13
CA ALA A 10 0.48 10.18 58.91
C ALA A 10 0.19 10.65 57.48
N ALA A 11 0.34 9.77 56.47
CA ALA A 11 -0.02 10.05 55.08
C ALA A 11 -1.55 10.10 54.89
N LEU A 12 -2.30 9.17 55.49
CA LEU A 12 -3.76 9.10 55.39
C LEU A 12 -4.52 10.22 56.14
N ALA A 13 -3.87 10.92 57.08
CA ALA A 13 -4.51 11.98 57.87
C ALA A 13 -4.77 13.28 57.10
N GLN A 14 -4.13 13.50 55.94
CA GLN A 14 -4.33 14.71 55.12
C GLN A 14 -5.42 14.55 54.04
N ALA A 15 -5.76 13.33 53.63
CA ALA A 15 -6.71 13.07 52.54
C ALA A 15 -8.15 12.75 53.00
N GLY A 16 -8.36 12.49 54.30
CA GLY A 16 -9.61 11.90 54.82
C GLY A 16 -9.65 10.39 54.56
N PRO A 17 -10.24 9.57 55.46
CA PRO A 17 -10.11 8.12 55.36
C PRO A 17 -10.86 7.60 54.13
N PRO A 18 -10.19 6.96 53.16
CA PRO A 18 -10.89 6.21 52.12
C PRO A 18 -11.52 4.98 52.77
N ASP A 19 -12.70 4.58 52.29
CA ASP A 19 -13.35 3.32 52.68
C ASP A 19 -12.71 2.16 51.92
N CYS A 20 -11.44 1.90 52.22
CA CYS A 20 -10.66 0.82 51.61
C CYS A 20 -10.65 -0.38 52.57
N GLY A 21 -11.25 -1.49 52.12
CA GLY A 21 -11.58 -2.66 52.96
C GLY A 21 -10.41 -3.45 53.55
N SER A 22 -9.16 -3.05 53.28
CA SER A 22 -7.95 -3.63 53.85
C SER A 22 -6.79 -2.61 53.89
N VAL A 23 -5.77 -2.87 54.72
CA VAL A 23 -4.58 -2.01 54.83
C VAL A 23 -3.80 -2.01 53.50
N GLU A 24 -3.76 -3.15 52.83
CA GLU A 24 -3.13 -3.37 51.53
C GLU A 24 -3.84 -2.57 50.44
N SER A 25 -5.18 -2.56 50.43
CA SER A 25 -5.98 -1.74 49.51
C SER A 25 -5.79 -0.24 49.76
N CYS A 26 -5.73 0.20 51.03
CA CYS A 26 -5.47 1.60 51.34
C CYS A 26 -4.05 2.04 50.94
N LEU A 27 -3.08 1.13 51.06
CA LEU A 27 -1.71 1.40 50.63
C LEU A 27 -1.61 1.46 49.10
N ALA A 28 -2.25 0.54 48.37
CA ALA A 28 -2.31 0.57 46.91
C ALA A 28 -2.94 1.88 46.37
N LEU A 29 -4.06 2.32 46.97
CA LEU A 29 -4.71 3.59 46.62
C LEU A 29 -3.84 4.82 46.90
N ALA A 30 -3.15 4.84 48.05
CA ALA A 30 -2.23 5.95 48.38
C ALA A 30 -0.99 5.99 47.49
N LEU A 31 -0.59 4.84 46.94
CA LEU A 31 0.54 4.68 46.05
C LEU A 31 0.22 4.98 44.57
N ALA A 32 -1.06 4.88 44.18
CA ALA A 32 -1.57 5.25 42.86
C ALA A 32 -1.86 6.75 42.72
N ASP A 33 -1.82 7.52 43.82
CA ASP A 33 -1.97 8.97 43.80
C ASP A 33 -0.70 9.64 43.25
N GLU A 34 -0.80 10.20 42.04
CA GLU A 34 0.30 10.86 41.33
C GLU A 34 0.90 12.06 42.06
N THR A 35 0.23 12.57 43.10
CA THR A 35 0.72 13.70 43.90
C THR A 35 1.73 13.30 44.98
N VAL A 36 1.91 12.00 45.22
CA VAL A 36 2.85 11.49 46.23
C VAL A 36 4.23 11.24 45.61
N ASP A 37 5.26 11.89 46.16
CA ASP A 37 6.64 11.76 45.69
C ASP A 37 7.17 10.32 45.90
N ALA A 38 7.75 9.73 44.86
CA ALA A 38 8.32 8.38 44.89
C ALA A 38 9.43 8.23 45.96
N GLY A 39 10.14 9.33 46.28
CA GLY A 39 11.15 9.37 47.34
C GLY A 39 10.60 9.16 48.75
N ASP A 40 9.37 9.60 49.01
CA ASP A 40 8.71 9.49 50.32
C ASP A 40 8.11 8.09 50.55
N ILE A 41 7.78 7.40 49.46
CA ILE A 41 7.17 6.07 49.46
C ILE A 41 8.22 4.96 49.60
N ARG A 42 9.39 5.14 48.98
CA ARG A 42 10.44 4.11 48.88
C ARG A 42 10.82 3.43 50.21
N PRO A 43 10.97 4.13 51.35
CA PRO A 43 11.30 3.49 52.63
C PRO A 43 10.18 2.58 53.16
N VAL A 44 8.92 2.88 52.82
CA VAL A 44 7.75 2.07 53.20
C VAL A 44 7.73 0.77 52.41
N LEU A 45 8.00 0.85 51.10
CA LEU A 45 8.06 -0.33 50.22
C LEU A 45 9.20 -1.28 50.57
N LEU A 46 10.39 -0.73 50.84
CA LEU A 46 11.56 -1.50 51.28
C LEU A 46 11.34 -2.21 52.62
N ALA A 47 10.48 -1.66 53.49
CA ALA A 47 10.15 -2.24 54.79
C ALA A 47 9.08 -3.35 54.72
N LEU A 48 8.45 -3.57 53.56
CA LEU A 48 7.52 -4.68 53.34
C LEU A 48 8.31 -5.94 53.00
N GLY A 49 7.91 -7.08 53.60
CA GLY A 49 8.45 -8.39 53.20
C GLY A 49 7.88 -8.83 51.84
N ALA A 50 8.58 -9.75 51.15
CA ALA A 50 8.24 -10.24 49.80
C ALA A 50 6.75 -10.58 49.65
N SER A 51 6.19 -11.38 50.56
CA SER A 51 4.77 -11.76 50.52
C SER A 51 3.78 -10.57 50.58
N ALA A 52 4.14 -9.48 51.27
CA ALA A 52 3.31 -8.28 51.32
C ALA A 52 3.42 -7.44 50.04
N ARG A 53 4.59 -7.44 49.38
CA ARG A 53 4.77 -6.83 48.05
C ARG A 53 4.03 -7.61 46.98
N ASP A 54 4.12 -8.95 47.01
CA ASP A 54 3.37 -9.82 46.10
C ASP A 54 1.85 -9.57 46.21
N THR A 55 1.38 -9.31 47.44
CA THR A 55 -0.03 -8.96 47.70
C THR A 55 -0.37 -7.56 47.19
N LEU A 56 0.54 -6.59 47.31
CA LEU A 56 0.36 -5.23 46.79
C LEU A 56 0.38 -5.18 45.26
N VAL A 57 1.24 -5.96 44.61
CA VAL A 57 1.24 -6.13 43.16
C VAL A 57 -0.08 -6.77 42.75
N ALA A 58 -0.51 -7.86 43.42
CA ALA A 58 -1.80 -8.49 43.12
C ALA A 58 -3.00 -7.55 43.29
N VAL A 59 -2.99 -6.68 44.30
CA VAL A 59 -4.06 -5.68 44.55
C VAL A 59 -4.00 -4.53 43.55
N ALA A 60 -2.81 -4.04 43.19
CA ALA A 60 -2.63 -3.02 42.17
C ALA A 60 -3.04 -3.53 40.76
N MET A 61 -2.88 -4.83 40.52
CA MET A 61 -3.32 -5.48 39.28
C MET A 61 -4.84 -5.66 39.15
N GLU A 62 -5.60 -5.52 40.23
CA GLU A 62 -7.07 -5.50 40.17
C GLU A 62 -7.63 -4.09 39.87
N GLY A 63 -6.77 -3.07 39.84
CA GLY A 63 -7.07 -1.69 39.47
C GLY A 63 -6.73 -1.36 38.00
N GLY A 64 -7.18 -0.20 37.53
CA GLY A 64 -6.96 0.29 36.16
C GLY A 64 -5.53 0.80 35.90
N GLU A 65 -5.40 1.70 34.92
CA GLU A 65 -4.13 2.18 34.35
C GLU A 65 -3.13 2.76 35.38
N ALA A 66 -3.63 3.51 36.37
CA ALA A 66 -2.81 4.12 37.42
C ALA A 66 -2.19 3.06 38.37
N GLU A 67 -2.91 1.97 38.63
CA GLU A 67 -2.45 0.91 39.51
C GLU A 67 -1.47 -0.05 38.81
N SER A 68 -1.50 -0.12 37.48
CA SER A 68 -0.51 -0.84 36.65
C SER A 68 0.87 -0.15 36.63
N THR A 69 0.88 1.19 36.60
CA THR A 69 2.11 2.00 36.74
C THR A 69 2.77 1.79 38.12
N LEU A 70 1.94 1.60 39.15
CA LEU A 70 2.42 1.28 40.49
C LEU A 70 3.03 -0.12 40.57
N ALA A 71 2.46 -1.12 39.91
CA ALA A 71 3.03 -2.46 39.86
C ALA A 71 4.44 -2.46 39.22
N LEU A 72 4.66 -1.65 38.19
CA LEU A 72 5.99 -1.43 37.58
C LEU A 72 6.97 -0.77 38.55
N ARG A 73 6.54 0.27 39.28
CA ARG A 73 7.37 0.93 40.31
C ARG A 73 7.69 0.00 41.49
N LEU A 74 6.79 -0.92 41.83
CA LEU A 74 7.01 -1.92 42.89
C LEU A 74 8.02 -2.98 42.47
N LEU A 75 7.98 -3.43 41.22
CA LEU A 75 8.98 -4.34 40.62
C LEU A 75 10.37 -3.66 40.50
N ASP A 76 10.40 -2.34 40.28
CA ASP A 76 11.63 -1.52 40.23
C ASP A 76 12.33 -1.42 41.61
N THR A 77 11.61 -1.56 42.73
CA THR A 77 12.19 -1.41 44.09
C THR A 77 13.01 -2.61 44.60
N ASP A 78 13.08 -3.73 43.87
CA ASP A 78 13.83 -4.92 44.29
C ASP A 78 15.36 -4.82 44.10
N LYS A 79 15.87 -3.73 43.53
CA LYS A 79 17.31 -3.55 43.29
C LYS A 79 17.91 -2.45 44.19
N GLU A 80 18.62 -2.86 45.24
CA GLU A 80 19.72 -2.05 45.81
C GLU A 80 20.89 -2.05 44.83
N VAL A 81 20.79 -1.30 43.72
CA VAL A 81 21.95 -0.98 42.88
C VAL A 81 21.79 0.46 42.44
N GLU A 82 22.85 1.27 42.61
CA GLU A 82 22.91 2.63 42.09
C GLU A 82 22.42 2.66 40.64
N ALA A 83 21.59 3.65 40.28
CA ALA A 83 21.12 3.81 38.91
C ALA A 83 22.35 3.75 37.96
N PRO A 84 22.35 2.89 36.93
CA PRO A 84 23.49 2.78 36.03
C PRO A 84 23.78 4.15 35.40
N ALA A 85 25.06 4.43 35.18
CA ALA A 85 25.46 5.67 34.53
C ALA A 85 24.79 5.77 33.14
N PRO A 86 24.53 6.99 32.62
CA PRO A 86 23.96 7.15 31.29
C PRO A 86 24.78 6.37 30.24
N GLY A 87 24.20 5.30 29.68
CA GLY A 87 24.85 4.40 28.71
C GLY A 87 25.04 2.95 29.16
N GLU A 88 24.75 2.61 30.42
CA GLU A 88 24.71 1.21 30.89
C GLU A 88 23.26 0.67 30.89
N ALA A 89 23.05 -0.48 30.25
CA ALA A 89 21.75 -1.15 30.20
C ALA A 89 21.47 -1.88 31.52
N TRP A 90 20.22 -1.81 31.99
CA TRP A 90 19.76 -2.60 33.12
C TRP A 90 19.83 -4.10 32.79
N HIS A 91 20.38 -4.90 33.70
CA HIS A 91 20.36 -6.35 33.57
C HIS A 91 19.02 -6.90 34.08
N TRP A 92 18.16 -7.27 33.13
CA TRP A 92 16.97 -8.07 33.34
C TRP A 92 17.30 -9.56 33.20
N THR A 93 16.57 -10.41 33.90
CA THR A 93 16.73 -11.87 33.89
C THR A 93 15.58 -12.54 33.13
N THR A 94 15.76 -13.80 32.71
CA THR A 94 14.70 -14.59 32.09
C THR A 94 13.46 -14.78 32.98
N GLY A 95 13.62 -14.74 34.31
CA GLY A 95 12.49 -14.77 35.25
C GLY A 95 11.62 -13.50 35.19
N ASP A 96 12.21 -12.38 34.80
CA ASP A 96 11.48 -11.12 34.62
C ASP A 96 10.57 -11.19 33.38
N LEU A 97 11.02 -11.86 32.31
CA LEU A 97 10.22 -12.07 31.10
C LEU A 97 9.00 -12.96 31.34
N GLU A 98 9.15 -14.10 32.03
CA GLU A 98 8.00 -14.97 32.35
C GLU A 98 6.96 -14.23 33.19
N THR A 99 7.42 -13.37 34.10
CA THR A 99 6.56 -12.51 34.91
C THR A 99 5.86 -11.48 34.03
N LEU A 100 6.59 -10.80 33.14
CA LEU A 100 6.05 -9.81 32.22
C LEU A 100 5.02 -10.42 31.23
N ILE A 101 5.30 -11.59 30.66
CA ILE A 101 4.36 -12.32 29.79
C ILE A 101 3.11 -12.74 30.57
N ALA A 102 3.28 -13.27 31.78
CA ALA A 102 2.15 -13.64 32.63
C ALA A 102 1.29 -12.44 33.06
N LEU A 103 1.88 -11.24 33.15
CA LEU A 103 1.16 -9.97 33.38
C LEU A 103 0.31 -9.60 32.15
N LEU A 104 0.89 -9.63 30.95
CA LEU A 104 0.19 -9.34 29.68
C LEU A 104 -0.99 -10.28 29.41
N ASP A 105 -0.82 -11.57 29.69
CA ASP A 105 -1.88 -12.55 29.46
C ASP A 105 -3.08 -12.38 30.39
N ARG A 106 -2.90 -11.72 31.54
CA ARG A 106 -3.96 -11.47 32.52
C ARG A 106 -4.75 -10.19 32.28
N THR A 107 -4.21 -9.28 31.48
CA THR A 107 -4.75 -7.92 31.32
C THR A 107 -4.87 -7.57 29.85
N ALA A 108 -6.04 -7.88 29.27
CA ALA A 108 -6.32 -7.59 27.87
C ALA A 108 -6.20 -6.09 27.54
N GLU A 109 -6.43 -5.21 28.53
CA GLU A 109 -6.29 -3.75 28.42
C GLU A 109 -4.82 -3.28 28.51
N LEU A 110 -3.90 -4.06 29.09
CA LEU A 110 -2.45 -3.74 29.13
C LEU A 110 -1.67 -4.24 27.91
N ARG A 111 -2.35 -4.89 26.96
CA ARG A 111 -1.78 -5.17 25.63
C ARG A 111 -1.64 -3.90 24.78
N GLU A 112 -2.18 -2.76 25.24
CA GLU A 112 -1.98 -1.45 24.61
C GLU A 112 -0.59 -0.89 24.96
N GLY A 113 0.34 -1.16 24.06
CA GLY A 113 1.49 -0.34 23.74
C GLY A 113 2.70 -0.35 24.69
N ALA A 114 2.61 0.32 25.85
CA ALA A 114 3.78 0.65 26.67
C ALA A 114 4.60 -0.58 27.12
N PHE A 115 3.94 -1.72 27.30
CA PHE A 115 4.56 -2.94 27.79
C PHE A 115 5.38 -3.67 26.72
N THR A 116 4.97 -3.54 25.46
CA THR A 116 5.64 -4.11 24.29
C THR A 116 7.05 -3.55 24.14
N VAL A 117 7.21 -2.24 24.40
CA VAL A 117 8.50 -1.55 24.40
C VAL A 117 9.40 -2.03 25.55
N GLU A 118 8.85 -2.24 26.75
CA GLU A 118 9.64 -2.75 27.88
C GLU A 118 10.11 -4.20 27.67
N ILE A 119 9.26 -5.06 27.08
CA ILE A 119 9.70 -6.41 26.65
C ILE A 119 10.85 -6.30 25.66
N ALA A 120 10.76 -5.40 24.67
CA ALA A 120 11.85 -5.20 23.71
C ALA A 120 13.15 -4.74 24.40
N ARG A 121 13.06 -3.90 25.44
CA ARG A 121 14.22 -3.43 26.21
C ARG A 121 14.92 -4.54 26.99
N LEU A 122 14.26 -5.65 27.30
CA LEU A 122 14.92 -6.84 27.84
C LEU A 122 16.00 -7.32 26.88
N GLY A 123 15.75 -7.19 25.57
CA GLY A 123 16.68 -7.50 24.51
C GLY A 123 17.20 -8.94 24.55
N THR A 124 16.37 -9.87 25.05
CA THR A 124 16.62 -11.32 25.06
C THR A 124 16.03 -11.98 23.82
N GLU A 125 16.45 -13.21 23.57
CA GLU A 125 15.97 -14.05 22.47
C GLU A 125 14.44 -14.27 22.57
N GLU A 126 14.00 -14.62 23.77
CA GLU A 126 12.62 -14.92 24.09
C GLU A 126 11.70 -13.69 24.01
N ALA A 127 12.23 -12.51 24.34
CA ALA A 127 11.52 -11.25 24.18
C ALA A 127 11.30 -10.93 22.68
N ALA A 128 12.31 -11.14 21.84
CA ALA A 128 12.18 -10.98 20.40
C ALA A 128 11.17 -11.97 19.80
N ASP A 129 11.26 -13.25 20.19
CA ASP A 129 10.32 -14.28 19.76
C ASP A 129 8.89 -13.97 20.22
N PHE A 130 8.69 -13.53 21.46
CA PHE A 130 7.37 -13.14 21.97
C PHE A 130 6.76 -12.02 21.14
N LEU A 131 7.53 -10.95 20.90
CA LEU A 131 7.06 -9.79 20.15
C LEU A 131 6.74 -10.15 18.69
N LEU A 132 7.58 -10.95 18.03
CA LEU A 132 7.33 -11.41 16.66
C LEU A 132 6.14 -12.40 16.58
N ASN A 133 5.85 -13.15 17.66
CA ASN A 133 4.68 -14.03 17.74
C ASN A 133 3.37 -13.25 17.94
N GLU A 134 3.34 -12.27 18.84
CA GLU A 134 2.14 -11.43 19.06
C GLU A 134 1.77 -10.68 17.78
N ALA A 135 2.75 -10.18 17.02
CA ALA A 135 2.53 -9.58 15.70
C ALA A 135 1.76 -10.49 14.71
N ARG A 136 1.92 -11.81 14.85
CA ARG A 136 1.24 -12.82 14.04
C ARG A 136 -0.16 -13.12 14.56
N GLU A 137 -0.31 -13.25 15.88
CA GLU A 137 -1.58 -13.64 16.51
C GLU A 137 -2.64 -12.57 16.41
N ASP A 138 -2.27 -11.30 16.62
CA ASP A 138 -3.20 -10.17 16.57
C ASP A 138 -3.96 -10.16 15.23
N ARG A 139 -3.25 -10.43 14.13
CA ARG A 139 -3.85 -10.54 12.80
C ARG A 139 -4.69 -11.80 12.57
N SER A 140 -4.28 -12.94 13.12
CA SER A 140 -5.08 -14.17 13.01
C SER A 140 -6.47 -13.99 13.65
N ARG A 141 -6.58 -13.15 14.69
CA ARG A 141 -7.85 -12.84 15.34
C ARG A 141 -8.70 -11.88 14.49
N THR A 142 -8.09 -10.90 13.82
CA THR A 142 -8.80 -9.98 12.91
C THR A 142 -9.33 -10.71 11.65
N PHE A 143 -8.58 -11.70 11.14
CA PHE A 143 -8.92 -12.36 9.86
C PHE A 143 -10.01 -13.44 9.96
N TYR A 144 -10.15 -14.14 11.10
CA TYR A 144 -11.01 -15.34 11.18
C TYR A 144 -12.36 -15.13 11.89
N GLN A 145 -12.66 -13.96 12.44
CA GLN A 145 -13.88 -13.78 13.24
C GLN A 145 -15.16 -13.41 12.45
N THR A 146 -15.14 -13.37 11.11
CA THR A 146 -16.37 -13.19 10.31
C THR A 146 -16.61 -14.36 9.35
N PRO A 147 -17.42 -15.37 9.73
CA PRO A 147 -17.78 -16.46 8.84
C PRO A 147 -18.80 -15.97 7.79
N GLY A 148 -18.43 -15.99 6.50
CA GLY A 148 -19.40 -16.01 5.39
C GLY A 148 -19.38 -14.88 4.36
N ILE A 149 -18.35 -14.02 4.33
CA ILE A 149 -18.20 -13.00 3.28
C ILE A 149 -16.77 -13.08 2.74
N GLY A 150 -16.62 -13.35 1.44
CA GLY A 150 -15.33 -13.48 0.78
C GLY A 150 -14.47 -12.22 0.91
N THR A 151 -13.23 -12.41 1.38
CA THR A 151 -11.95 -11.68 1.17
C THR A 151 -11.89 -10.21 0.71
N SER A 152 -12.92 -9.38 0.85
CA SER A 152 -12.89 -7.98 0.39
C SER A 152 -13.14 -6.93 1.48
N HIS A 153 -12.87 -7.23 2.75
CA HIS A 153 -12.89 -6.22 3.82
C HIS A 153 -11.47 -5.97 4.36
N LEU A 154 -10.75 -5.08 3.68
CA LEU A 154 -9.58 -4.35 4.21
C LEU A 154 -10.00 -2.92 4.58
N ASP A 155 -11.20 -2.75 5.13
CA ASP A 155 -11.70 -1.44 5.56
C ASP A 155 -11.15 -1.13 6.96
N GLY A 156 -10.04 -0.39 7.01
CA GLY A 156 -9.52 0.21 8.24
C GLY A 156 -8.71 -0.73 9.13
N GLU A 157 -7.76 -1.47 8.56
CA GLU A 157 -6.71 -2.12 9.36
C GLU A 157 -6.04 -1.04 10.23
N SER A 158 -6.16 -1.17 11.56
CA SER A 158 -5.30 -0.43 12.48
C SER A 158 -3.88 -0.89 12.17
N LEU A 159 -3.04 0.05 11.71
CA LEU A 159 -1.60 -0.14 11.68
C LEU A 159 -1.16 -0.76 13.02
N PRO A 160 -0.08 -1.57 13.04
CA PRO A 160 0.48 -2.00 14.31
C PRO A 160 0.61 -0.78 15.21
N ASP A 161 0.17 -0.92 16.47
CA ASP A 161 0.25 0.15 17.45
C ASP A 161 1.65 0.80 17.41
N SER A 162 1.72 2.12 17.54
CA SER A 162 3.00 2.87 17.43
C SER A 162 4.07 2.29 18.35
N ASP A 163 3.63 1.73 19.46
CA ASP A 163 4.46 1.16 20.51
C ASP A 163 5.00 -0.23 20.11
N PHE A 164 4.29 -0.99 19.28
CA PHE A 164 4.84 -2.19 18.66
C PHE A 164 5.97 -1.84 17.70
N LEU A 165 5.80 -0.77 16.91
CA LEU A 165 6.86 -0.28 16.02
C LEU A 165 8.08 0.19 16.81
N GLU A 166 7.87 0.89 17.92
CA GLU A 166 8.94 1.28 18.83
C GLU A 166 9.62 0.06 19.45
N ALA A 167 8.88 -0.95 19.89
CA ALA A 167 9.43 -2.17 20.45
C ALA A 167 10.32 -2.93 19.45
N VAL A 168 9.86 -3.09 18.21
CA VAL A 168 10.65 -3.70 17.14
C VAL A 168 11.92 -2.88 16.84
N GLN A 169 11.84 -1.55 16.88
CA GLN A 169 13.01 -0.68 16.75
C GLN A 169 13.99 -0.81 17.92
N VAL A 170 13.50 -0.97 19.14
CA VAL A 170 14.31 -1.16 20.36
C VAL A 170 15.07 -2.49 20.32
N LEU A 171 14.46 -3.56 19.82
CA LEU A 171 15.16 -4.83 19.62
C LEU A 171 16.32 -4.69 18.61
N GLY A 172 16.15 -3.82 17.62
CA GLY A 172 17.17 -3.46 16.63
C GLY A 172 17.82 -4.69 16.00
N THR A 173 19.14 -4.79 16.10
CA THR A 173 19.91 -5.89 15.50
C THR A 173 19.70 -7.25 16.19
N ARG A 174 19.15 -7.28 17.42
CA ARG A 174 18.90 -8.54 18.15
C ARG A 174 17.67 -9.29 17.62
N ALA A 175 16.71 -8.58 17.01
CA ALA A 175 15.58 -9.21 16.34
C ALA A 175 16.00 -9.97 15.06
N TYR A 176 17.20 -9.72 14.54
CA TYR A 176 17.63 -10.20 13.22
C TYR A 176 17.45 -11.70 12.97
N PRO A 177 17.97 -12.62 13.82
CA PRO A 177 17.86 -14.05 13.54
C PRO A 177 16.42 -14.53 13.54
N HIS A 178 15.63 -14.05 14.50
CA HIS A 178 14.23 -14.42 14.69
C HIS A 178 13.34 -13.89 13.57
N ALA A 179 13.53 -12.62 13.20
CA ALA A 179 12.81 -11.99 12.11
C ALA A 179 13.09 -12.73 10.78
N LEU A 180 14.33 -13.13 10.53
CA LEU A 180 14.71 -13.86 9.33
C LEU A 180 14.05 -15.24 9.25
N ASP A 181 14.05 -16.02 10.33
CA ASP A 181 13.40 -17.33 10.36
C ASP A 181 11.89 -17.20 10.10
N ARG A 182 11.25 -16.18 10.70
CA ARG A 182 9.82 -15.91 10.51
C ARG A 182 9.47 -15.44 9.10
N LEU A 183 10.25 -14.52 8.55
CA LEU A 183 10.08 -14.09 7.17
C LEU A 183 10.37 -15.23 6.19
N SER A 184 11.19 -16.20 6.56
CA SER A 184 11.43 -17.39 5.72
C SER A 184 10.23 -18.34 5.68
N GLU A 185 9.42 -18.37 6.74
CA GLU A 185 8.14 -19.09 6.75
C GLU A 185 7.06 -18.32 5.97
N ASN A 186 7.03 -17.00 6.11
CA ASN A 186 6.06 -16.11 5.46
C ASN A 186 6.70 -14.77 5.07
N PRO A 187 7.28 -14.65 3.87
CA PRO A 187 7.96 -13.44 3.43
C PRO A 187 7.01 -12.26 3.20
N ASP A 188 5.71 -12.51 3.04
CA ASP A 188 4.67 -11.49 2.88
C ASP A 188 4.18 -10.94 4.25
N SER A 189 4.91 -11.23 5.33
CA SER A 189 4.63 -10.69 6.66
C SER A 189 4.86 -9.18 6.71
N ILE A 190 3.87 -8.45 7.20
CA ILE A 190 3.89 -7.00 7.40
C ILE A 190 4.98 -6.52 8.37
N ILE A 191 5.63 -7.42 9.12
CA ILE A 191 6.72 -7.08 10.06
C ILE A 191 7.87 -6.37 9.33
N ALA A 192 8.07 -6.72 8.06
CA ALA A 192 9.18 -6.29 7.24
C ALA A 192 9.32 -4.76 7.03
N PRO A 193 8.30 -4.03 6.53
CA PRO A 193 8.33 -2.57 6.44
C PRO A 193 8.64 -1.84 7.75
N TYR A 194 8.39 -2.48 8.90
CA TYR A 194 8.52 -1.87 10.22
C TYR A 194 9.87 -2.12 10.90
N LEU A 195 10.63 -3.09 10.42
CA LEU A 195 11.98 -3.35 10.90
C LEU A 195 12.90 -2.23 10.39
N GLN A 196 13.09 -1.15 11.15
CA GLN A 196 14.21 -0.24 10.89
C GLN A 196 15.47 -0.79 11.55
N LEU A 197 16.25 -1.58 10.82
CA LEU A 197 17.48 -2.22 11.31
C LEU A 197 18.63 -1.22 11.31
N ARG A 198 18.54 -0.20 12.16
CA ARG A 198 19.61 0.78 12.35
C ARG A 198 20.82 0.14 13.03
N GLY A 199 22.01 0.40 12.50
CA GLY A 199 23.26 -0.04 13.10
C GLY A 199 23.54 -1.55 12.97
N LEU A 200 22.92 -2.22 11.99
CA LEU A 200 23.24 -3.62 11.67
C LEU A 200 24.73 -3.75 11.34
N GLU A 201 25.43 -4.66 12.03
CA GLU A 201 26.86 -4.85 11.80
C GLU A 201 27.13 -5.35 10.37
N ASN A 202 28.26 -4.95 9.78
CA ASN A 202 28.66 -5.37 8.43
C ASN A 202 28.65 -6.89 8.25
N GLY A 203 28.91 -7.67 9.32
CA GLY A 203 28.83 -9.12 9.30
C GLY A 203 27.42 -9.66 9.04
N ALA A 204 26.40 -9.07 9.67
CA ALA A 204 25.01 -9.45 9.47
C ALA A 204 24.49 -9.02 8.09
N ILE A 205 24.89 -7.84 7.60
CA ILE A 205 24.61 -7.42 6.22
C ILE A 205 25.24 -8.40 5.22
N ALA A 206 26.49 -8.82 5.47
CA ALA A 206 27.18 -9.79 4.61
C ALA A 206 26.47 -11.15 4.58
N ASP A 207 26.00 -11.65 5.74
CA ASP A 207 25.21 -12.89 5.86
C ASP A 207 23.89 -12.79 5.07
N LEU A 208 23.17 -11.67 5.19
CA LEU A 208 21.95 -11.41 4.42
C LEU A 208 22.19 -11.46 2.91
N LEU A 209 23.26 -10.82 2.43
CA LEU A 209 23.63 -10.83 1.02
C LEU A 209 24.00 -12.23 0.53
N ASP A 210 24.72 -13.01 1.35
CA ASP A 210 25.03 -14.41 1.05
C ASP A 210 23.76 -15.25 0.93
N ARG A 211 22.82 -15.09 1.88
CA ARG A 211 21.55 -15.81 1.86
C ARG A 211 20.69 -15.45 0.67
N ALA A 212 20.56 -14.16 0.35
CA ALA A 212 19.81 -13.69 -0.82
C ALA A 212 20.38 -14.26 -2.14
N GLY A 213 21.72 -14.35 -2.25
CA GLY A 213 22.43 -14.82 -3.43
C GLY A 213 22.55 -16.35 -3.58
N ASP A 214 22.43 -17.12 -2.49
CA ASP A 214 22.65 -18.56 -2.49
C ASP A 214 21.52 -19.32 -3.19
N ARG A 215 21.80 -19.81 -4.41
CA ARG A 215 20.86 -20.59 -5.22
C ARG A 215 20.45 -21.93 -4.60
N SER A 216 21.18 -22.43 -3.61
CA SER A 216 20.84 -23.66 -2.91
C SER A 216 19.81 -23.48 -1.79
N ARG A 217 19.55 -22.23 -1.37
CA ARG A 217 18.57 -21.92 -0.34
C ARG A 217 17.14 -21.87 -0.88
N PRO A 218 16.11 -22.19 -0.07
CA PRO A 218 14.72 -22.06 -0.44
C PRO A 218 14.38 -20.63 -0.85
N VAL A 219 13.49 -20.46 -1.84
CA VAL A 219 13.09 -19.14 -2.36
C VAL A 219 12.63 -18.21 -1.24
N ASN A 220 11.83 -18.69 -0.29
CA ASN A 220 11.32 -17.85 0.80
C ASN A 220 12.41 -17.33 1.73
N GLU A 221 13.45 -18.11 2.00
CA GLU A 221 14.58 -17.63 2.81
C GLU A 221 15.36 -16.52 2.08
N ARG A 222 15.47 -16.64 0.76
CA ARG A 222 16.09 -15.62 -0.08
C ARG A 222 15.25 -14.35 -0.12
N ARG A 223 13.92 -14.48 -0.23
CA ARG A 223 12.95 -13.38 -0.13
C ARG A 223 13.09 -12.68 1.24
N ALA A 224 13.04 -13.44 2.33
CA ALA A 224 13.22 -12.94 3.69
C ALA A 224 14.51 -12.13 3.85
N ALA A 225 15.62 -12.61 3.30
CA ALA A 225 16.89 -11.90 3.35
C ALA A 225 16.86 -10.57 2.58
N LEU A 226 16.23 -10.53 1.40
CA LEU A 226 16.05 -9.30 0.62
C LEU A 226 15.16 -8.29 1.35
N VAL A 227 14.07 -8.77 1.91
CA VAL A 227 13.15 -7.96 2.71
C VAL A 227 13.87 -7.34 3.93
N MET A 228 14.69 -8.12 4.62
CA MET A 228 15.54 -7.63 5.72
C MET A 228 16.58 -6.61 5.24
N LEU A 229 17.16 -6.79 4.05
CA LEU A 229 18.08 -5.81 3.45
C LEU A 229 17.38 -4.49 3.12
N ALA A 230 16.10 -4.51 2.71
CA ALA A 230 15.29 -3.31 2.52
C ALA A 230 15.07 -2.56 3.84
N ALA A 231 15.01 -3.29 4.95
CA ALA A 231 14.83 -2.78 6.30
C ALA A 231 16.11 -2.14 6.90
N VAL A 232 17.29 -2.35 6.29
CA VAL A 232 18.55 -1.77 6.77
C VAL A 232 18.63 -0.29 6.37
N ASP A 233 18.66 0.59 7.37
CA ASP A 233 18.88 2.02 7.17
C ASP A 233 20.35 2.29 6.82
N GLY A 234 20.63 2.52 5.53
CA GLY A 234 21.96 2.90 5.03
C GLY A 234 22.92 1.73 4.80
N LEU A 235 22.63 0.88 3.81
CA LEU A 235 23.58 -0.12 3.32
C LEU A 235 24.86 0.56 2.79
N GLY A 236 26.06 0.10 3.15
CA GLY A 236 27.32 0.62 2.59
C GLY A 236 27.44 0.45 1.07
N GLU A 237 28.29 1.24 0.38
CA GLU A 237 28.43 1.21 -1.10
C GLU A 237 28.81 -0.18 -1.60
N GLU A 238 29.74 -0.83 -0.90
CA GLU A 238 30.16 -2.21 -1.17
C GLU A 238 29.00 -3.19 -1.05
N SER A 239 28.19 -3.08 0.00
CA SER A 239 27.01 -3.94 0.23
C SER A 239 25.93 -3.70 -0.83
N ALA A 240 25.70 -2.45 -1.25
CA ALA A 240 24.77 -2.12 -2.31
C ALA A 240 25.22 -2.66 -3.67
N LEU A 241 26.52 -2.54 -4.01
CA LEU A 241 27.11 -3.14 -5.22
C LEU A 241 27.10 -4.67 -5.17
N ARG A 242 27.22 -5.26 -3.99
CA ARG A 242 27.07 -6.71 -3.83
C ARG A 242 25.63 -7.14 -4.00
N LEU A 243 24.66 -6.46 -3.37
CA LEU A 243 23.22 -6.68 -3.57
C LEU A 243 22.90 -6.62 -5.06
N TRP A 244 23.36 -5.57 -5.72
CA TRP A 244 23.26 -5.42 -7.17
C TRP A 244 23.69 -6.67 -7.94
N SER A 245 24.90 -7.16 -7.67
CA SER A 245 25.48 -8.32 -8.37
C SER A 245 24.67 -9.61 -8.21
N LEU A 246 23.71 -9.65 -7.28
CA LEU A 246 22.84 -10.81 -7.08
C LEU A 246 21.76 -10.94 -8.14
N GLU A 247 21.44 -9.92 -8.94
CA GLU A 247 20.32 -9.93 -9.92
C GLU A 247 20.22 -11.24 -10.74
N PRO A 248 21.30 -11.74 -11.38
CA PRO A 248 21.22 -12.95 -12.20
C PRO A 248 20.98 -14.23 -11.39
N SER A 249 21.10 -14.16 -10.07
CA SER A 249 20.83 -15.26 -9.16
C SER A 249 19.42 -15.22 -8.57
N ILE A 250 18.76 -14.05 -8.56
CA ILE A 250 17.45 -13.86 -7.93
C ILE A 250 16.35 -14.58 -8.75
N PRO A 251 15.55 -15.47 -8.13
CA PRO A 251 14.45 -16.16 -8.80
C PRO A 251 13.30 -15.18 -9.07
N GLU A 252 12.48 -15.45 -10.08
CA GLU A 252 11.36 -14.57 -10.47
C GLU A 252 10.47 -14.21 -9.27
N ALA A 253 10.12 -15.21 -8.45
CA ALA A 253 9.27 -15.03 -7.27
C ALA A 253 9.88 -14.16 -6.15
N ALA A 254 11.17 -13.82 -6.20
CA ALA A 254 11.83 -12.92 -5.24
C ALA A 254 12.26 -11.59 -5.87
N ARG A 255 11.90 -11.33 -7.14
CA ARG A 255 12.33 -10.13 -7.85
C ARG A 255 11.79 -8.86 -7.21
N VAL A 256 10.51 -8.83 -6.84
CA VAL A 256 9.89 -7.66 -6.19
C VAL A 256 10.67 -7.29 -4.93
N ASP A 257 10.90 -8.24 -4.03
CA ASP A 257 11.66 -8.02 -2.78
C ASP A 257 13.09 -7.54 -3.05
N TYR A 258 13.72 -8.05 -4.11
CA TYR A 258 15.06 -7.62 -4.52
C TYR A 258 15.11 -6.15 -4.94
N TYR A 259 14.14 -5.71 -5.75
CA TYR A 259 14.06 -4.32 -6.17
C TYR A 259 13.67 -3.39 -5.03
N THR A 260 12.79 -3.84 -4.14
CA THR A 260 12.49 -3.15 -2.88
C THR A 260 13.76 -2.99 -2.04
N ALA A 261 14.52 -4.06 -1.84
CA ALA A 261 15.79 -4.02 -1.12
C ALA A 261 16.76 -2.99 -1.72
N LEU A 262 16.88 -2.94 -3.04
CA LEU A 262 17.71 -1.95 -3.72
C LEU A 262 17.20 -0.51 -3.59
N ALA A 263 15.89 -0.30 -3.66
CA ALA A 263 15.30 1.03 -3.52
C ALA A 263 15.51 1.58 -2.11
N PHE A 264 15.30 0.75 -1.08
CA PHE A 264 15.49 1.14 0.32
C PHE A 264 16.95 1.08 0.81
N ALA A 265 17.82 0.32 0.14
CA ALA A 265 19.26 0.27 0.43
C ALA A 265 19.92 1.66 0.40
N GLY A 266 19.28 2.66 -0.19
CA GLY A 266 19.55 4.07 0.12
C GLY A 266 20.92 4.58 -0.33
N GLN A 267 21.70 3.79 -1.08
CA GLN A 267 22.92 4.25 -1.74
C GLN A 267 22.73 4.41 -3.23
N LEU A 268 21.90 5.40 -3.57
CA LEU A 268 22.31 6.59 -4.32
C LEU A 268 23.58 6.52 -5.21
N ALA A 269 24.74 6.10 -4.69
CA ALA A 269 25.95 5.95 -5.50
C ALA A 269 25.85 4.83 -6.57
N ALA A 270 25.04 3.79 -6.34
CA ALA A 270 24.82 2.71 -7.29
C ALA A 270 23.73 3.03 -8.32
N VAL A 271 22.85 3.99 -8.02
CA VAL A 271 21.69 4.27 -8.88
C VAL A 271 22.08 4.82 -10.26
N PRO A 272 23.02 5.79 -10.40
CA PRO A 272 23.47 6.26 -11.71
C PRO A 272 23.96 5.11 -12.61
N LYS A 273 24.75 4.18 -12.06
CA LYS A 273 25.24 3.01 -12.79
C LYS A 273 24.11 2.07 -13.23
N ARG A 274 23.02 1.94 -12.46
CA ARG A 274 21.83 1.20 -12.92
C ARG A 274 21.13 1.95 -14.03
N ILE A 275 20.85 3.24 -13.87
CA ILE A 275 20.11 3.95 -14.91
C ILE A 275 20.92 3.92 -16.21
N GLU A 276 22.26 4.03 -16.15
CA GLU A 276 23.15 3.79 -17.28
C GLU A 276 23.02 2.37 -17.87
N ALA A 277 23.00 1.33 -17.03
CA ALA A 277 22.81 -0.05 -17.49
C ALA A 277 21.43 -0.30 -18.10
N CYS A 278 20.37 0.27 -17.53
CA CYS A 278 19.01 0.22 -18.06
C CYS A 278 18.92 0.97 -19.40
N ALA A 279 19.53 2.14 -19.48
CA ALA A 279 19.63 2.93 -20.71
C ALA A 279 20.42 2.22 -21.82
N ALA A 280 21.40 1.39 -21.46
CA ALA A 280 22.21 0.64 -22.42
C ALA A 280 21.50 -0.61 -23.00
N ALA A 281 20.45 -1.11 -22.34
CA ALA A 281 19.66 -2.27 -22.76
C ALA A 281 18.16 -2.06 -22.45
N PRO A 282 17.52 -1.06 -23.06
CA PRO A 282 16.17 -0.63 -22.69
C PRO A 282 15.11 -1.70 -22.94
N GLU A 283 15.27 -2.53 -23.96
CA GLU A 283 14.39 -3.68 -24.22
C GLU A 283 14.48 -4.79 -23.16
N GLN A 284 15.52 -4.74 -22.32
CA GLN A 284 15.73 -5.64 -21.18
C GLN A 284 15.58 -4.92 -19.85
N ALA A 285 15.39 -3.59 -19.86
CA ALA A 285 15.25 -2.80 -18.65
C ALA A 285 13.98 -3.26 -17.94
N PRO A 286 14.09 -3.89 -16.75
CA PRO A 286 12.92 -4.28 -16.00
C PRO A 286 12.07 -3.04 -15.71
N ARG A 287 10.75 -3.20 -15.56
CA ARG A 287 9.85 -2.15 -14.98
C ARG A 287 10.43 -1.50 -13.72
N ASN A 288 11.29 -2.23 -13.02
CA ASN A 288 11.95 -1.82 -11.78
C ASN A 288 13.13 -0.84 -11.97
N CYS A 289 13.58 -0.57 -13.21
CA CYS A 289 14.52 0.52 -13.49
C CYS A 289 13.91 1.88 -13.13
N PHE A 290 12.59 2.04 -13.33
CA PHE A 290 11.85 3.26 -13.01
C PHE A 290 11.75 3.50 -11.51
N ALA A 291 11.54 2.44 -10.72
CA ALA A 291 11.44 2.50 -9.26
C ALA A 291 12.69 3.08 -8.58
N LEU A 292 13.84 3.08 -9.27
CA LEU A 292 15.10 3.56 -8.71
C LEU A 292 15.41 5.01 -9.03
N ALA A 293 14.85 5.55 -10.11
CA ALA A 293 15.22 6.89 -10.53
C ALA A 293 14.53 8.00 -9.74
N GLN A 294 13.37 7.76 -9.10
CA GLN A 294 12.81 8.71 -8.13
C GLN A 294 13.73 8.88 -6.91
N PRO A 295 14.15 7.82 -6.18
CA PRO A 295 15.11 7.96 -5.09
C PRO A 295 16.42 8.66 -5.49
N ALA A 296 16.92 8.41 -6.70
CA ALA A 296 18.12 9.10 -7.18
C ALA A 296 17.91 10.58 -7.45
N PHE A 297 16.77 10.95 -8.04
CA PHE A 297 16.40 12.35 -8.24
C PHE A 297 16.25 13.08 -6.89
N GLU A 298 15.54 12.48 -5.93
CA GLU A 298 15.33 13.06 -4.59
C GLU A 298 16.63 13.32 -3.82
N ALA A 299 17.67 12.55 -4.11
CA ALA A 299 18.98 12.76 -3.52
C ALA A 299 19.92 13.67 -4.33
N GLY A 300 19.41 14.31 -5.38
CA GLY A 300 20.16 15.29 -6.17
C GLY A 300 21.18 14.70 -7.12
N TYR A 301 21.04 13.43 -7.53
CA TYR A 301 21.83 12.91 -8.65
C TYR A 301 21.33 13.52 -9.95
N ASP A 302 22.26 13.91 -10.81
CA ASP A 302 21.95 14.24 -12.20
C ASP A 302 21.61 12.95 -12.93
N THR A 303 20.34 12.56 -12.87
CA THR A 303 19.80 11.42 -13.59
C THR A 303 19.32 11.81 -14.98
N ALA A 304 19.47 13.06 -15.42
CA ALA A 304 18.78 13.58 -16.60
C ALA A 304 19.18 12.85 -17.89
N GLU A 305 20.47 12.59 -18.12
CA GLU A 305 20.93 11.89 -19.34
C GLU A 305 20.57 10.39 -19.34
N PRO A 306 20.84 9.61 -18.28
CA PRO A 306 20.39 8.22 -18.21
C PRO A 306 18.86 8.07 -18.27
N THR A 307 18.13 8.97 -17.63
CA THR A 307 16.67 9.02 -17.68
C THR A 307 16.18 9.33 -19.09
N ARG A 308 16.79 10.30 -19.78
CA ARG A 308 16.45 10.62 -21.17
C ARG A 308 16.65 9.43 -22.10
N ALA A 309 17.73 8.66 -21.89
CA ALA A 309 17.98 7.45 -22.67
C ALA A 309 16.95 6.35 -22.39
N LEU A 310 16.52 6.20 -21.13
CA LEU A 310 15.44 5.28 -20.76
C LEU A 310 14.10 5.71 -21.38
N VAL A 311 13.77 6.99 -21.28
CA VAL A 311 12.57 7.61 -21.88
C VAL A 311 12.53 7.44 -23.40
N ALA A 312 13.66 7.55 -24.07
CA ALA A 312 13.73 7.41 -25.52
C ALA A 312 13.51 5.97 -26.01
N ALA A 313 13.57 4.98 -25.12
CA ALA A 313 13.70 3.59 -25.51
C ALA A 313 12.66 2.64 -24.93
N VAL A 314 11.81 3.12 -24.02
CA VAL A 314 10.66 2.37 -23.52
C VAL A 314 9.42 2.73 -24.34
N GLU A 315 8.72 1.71 -24.84
CA GLU A 315 7.36 1.90 -25.37
C GLU A 315 6.47 2.36 -24.22
N TYR A 316 5.73 3.45 -24.44
CA TYR A 316 4.87 4.08 -23.45
C TYR A 316 3.88 3.07 -22.84
N ASP A 317 4.13 2.64 -21.59
CA ASP A 317 3.18 1.89 -20.78
C ASP A 317 2.77 2.70 -19.53
N SER A 318 1.76 2.24 -18.80
CA SER A 318 1.23 3.00 -17.65
C SER A 318 2.28 3.28 -16.56
N VAL A 319 3.22 2.36 -16.36
CA VAL A 319 4.29 2.48 -15.36
C VAL A 319 5.29 3.57 -15.75
N PHE A 320 5.53 3.71 -17.05
CA PHE A 320 6.37 4.76 -17.60
C PHE A 320 5.82 6.17 -17.33
N PHE A 321 4.51 6.35 -17.31
CA PHE A 321 3.90 7.66 -17.08
C PHE A 321 4.04 8.14 -15.64
N ASP A 322 3.82 7.26 -14.66
CA ASP A 322 4.08 7.57 -13.25
C ASP A 322 5.51 8.05 -13.04
N TYR A 323 6.44 7.40 -13.73
CA TYR A 323 7.85 7.76 -13.68
C TYR A 323 8.13 9.17 -14.23
N LEU A 324 7.59 9.51 -15.41
CA LEU A 324 7.74 10.86 -15.97
C LEU A 324 7.20 11.93 -15.03
N VAL A 325 6.09 11.64 -14.34
CA VAL A 325 5.49 12.52 -13.34
C VAL A 325 6.40 12.68 -12.12
N GLU A 326 6.99 11.60 -11.63
CA GLU A 326 7.82 11.65 -10.43
C GLU A 326 9.14 12.41 -10.65
N ILE A 327 9.74 12.29 -11.84
CA ILE A 327 10.94 13.06 -12.16
C ILE A 327 10.62 14.53 -12.33
N ALA A 328 9.56 14.85 -13.09
CA ALA A 328 9.13 16.22 -13.35
C ALA A 328 10.32 17.16 -13.66
N ASP A 329 11.13 16.79 -14.64
CA ASP A 329 12.27 17.56 -15.14
C ASP A 329 11.94 18.15 -16.53
N GLU A 330 12.60 19.25 -16.90
CA GLU A 330 12.41 19.93 -18.18
C GLU A 330 12.58 19.00 -19.39
N PHE A 331 13.40 17.94 -19.31
CA PHE A 331 13.54 16.99 -20.43
C PHE A 331 12.25 16.20 -20.70
N ALA A 332 11.39 16.01 -19.70
CA ALA A 332 10.13 15.26 -19.84
C ALA A 332 9.04 16.10 -20.51
N VAL A 333 9.23 17.43 -20.59
CA VAL A 333 8.23 18.37 -21.11
C VAL A 333 7.69 17.98 -22.49
N PRO A 334 8.51 17.66 -23.51
CA PRO A 334 7.98 17.28 -24.82
C PRO A 334 7.08 16.05 -24.76
N ALA A 335 7.45 15.02 -23.99
CA ALA A 335 6.65 13.80 -23.84
C ALA A 335 5.34 14.08 -23.07
N LEU A 336 5.41 14.86 -21.98
CA LEU A 336 4.22 15.25 -21.22
C LEU A 336 3.24 16.08 -22.07
N LEU A 337 3.75 16.98 -22.92
CA LEU A 337 2.90 17.75 -23.84
C LEU A 337 2.27 16.85 -24.93
N ASP A 338 3.01 15.87 -25.45
CA ASP A 338 2.47 14.90 -26.42
C ASP A 338 1.36 14.04 -25.77
N MET A 339 1.59 13.57 -24.54
CA MET A 339 0.62 12.81 -23.75
C MET A 339 -0.67 13.59 -23.44
N LEU A 340 -0.64 14.93 -23.36
CA LEU A 340 -1.89 15.72 -23.25
C LEU A 340 -2.79 15.56 -24.47
N HIS A 341 -2.23 15.22 -25.63
CA HIS A 341 -2.97 15.00 -26.87
C HIS A 341 -3.39 13.54 -27.08
N SER A 342 -2.86 12.61 -26.29
CA SER A 342 -3.20 11.18 -26.36
C SER A 342 -4.70 10.93 -26.21
N ASN A 343 -5.24 9.91 -26.88
CA ASN A 343 -6.63 9.50 -26.68
C ASN A 343 -6.82 8.70 -25.38
N ASP A 344 -5.73 8.22 -24.78
CA ASP A 344 -5.76 7.56 -23.49
C ASP A 344 -5.86 8.60 -22.36
N TRP A 345 -6.96 8.54 -21.62
CA TRP A 345 -7.17 9.43 -20.48
C TRP A 345 -6.12 9.22 -19.38
N ARG A 346 -5.55 8.01 -19.26
CA ARG A 346 -4.49 7.67 -18.29
C ARG A 346 -3.24 8.49 -18.57
N GLU A 347 -2.84 8.56 -19.83
CA GLU A 347 -1.73 9.39 -20.29
C GLU A 347 -1.95 10.86 -19.98
N ARG A 348 -3.14 11.38 -20.32
CA ARG A 348 -3.51 12.76 -20.00
C ARG A 348 -3.46 13.02 -18.50
N TYR A 349 -3.96 12.10 -17.67
CA TYR A 349 -3.93 12.22 -16.22
C TYR A 349 -2.51 12.41 -15.69
N HIS A 350 -1.58 11.55 -16.11
CA HIS A 350 -0.18 11.68 -15.71
C HIS A 350 0.46 12.94 -16.29
N ALA A 351 0.22 13.25 -17.56
CA ALA A 351 0.73 14.47 -18.17
C ALA A 351 0.36 15.71 -17.36
N LEU A 352 -0.91 15.83 -16.94
CA LEU A 352 -1.40 16.91 -16.09
C LEU A 352 -0.61 16.99 -14.77
N ARG A 353 -0.42 15.86 -14.07
CA ARG A 353 0.36 15.81 -12.81
C ARG A 353 1.83 16.16 -13.00
N GLY A 354 2.46 15.69 -14.07
CA GLY A 354 3.85 15.98 -14.37
C GLY A 354 4.06 17.47 -14.65
N LEU A 355 3.17 18.06 -15.46
CA LEU A 355 3.18 19.48 -15.80
C LEU A 355 2.88 20.37 -14.58
N GLU A 356 1.99 19.93 -13.69
CA GLU A 356 1.71 20.55 -12.40
C GLU A 356 2.98 20.64 -11.54
N ARG A 357 3.69 19.52 -11.38
CA ARG A 357 4.91 19.43 -10.57
C ARG A 357 6.05 20.28 -11.15
N LEU A 358 6.16 20.28 -12.48
CA LEU A 358 7.06 21.16 -13.24
C LEU A 358 6.69 22.65 -13.18
N ARG A 359 5.45 22.98 -12.81
CA ARG A 359 4.89 24.34 -12.86
C ARG A 359 5.03 24.95 -14.25
N LEU A 360 4.83 24.14 -15.29
CA LEU A 360 5.10 24.55 -16.67
C LEU A 360 4.02 25.52 -17.18
N THR A 361 4.25 26.83 -17.04
CA THR A 361 3.27 27.85 -17.44
C THR A 361 2.91 27.83 -18.92
N SER A 362 3.81 27.36 -19.79
CA SER A 362 3.53 27.22 -21.23
C SER A 362 2.50 26.15 -21.55
N ALA A 363 2.20 25.23 -20.64
CA ALA A 363 1.15 24.23 -20.82
C ALA A 363 -0.25 24.72 -20.43
N LEU A 364 -0.39 25.90 -19.79
CA LEU A 364 -1.65 26.36 -19.22
C LEU A 364 -2.80 26.38 -20.23
N GLU A 365 -2.55 26.78 -21.48
CA GLU A 365 -3.59 26.80 -22.50
C GLU A 365 -4.14 25.39 -22.79
N ALA A 366 -3.27 24.40 -22.94
CA ALA A 366 -3.68 23.01 -23.18
C ALA A 366 -4.37 22.40 -21.95
N VAL A 367 -3.86 22.70 -20.75
CA VAL A 367 -4.46 22.24 -19.49
C VAL A 367 -5.87 22.84 -19.31
N ASP A 368 -6.06 24.12 -19.61
CA ASP A 368 -7.36 24.79 -19.52
C ASP A 368 -8.37 24.21 -20.52
N GLN A 369 -7.93 23.91 -21.75
CA GLN A 369 -8.80 23.25 -22.74
C GLN A 369 -9.28 21.87 -22.25
N ILE A 370 -8.39 21.10 -21.61
CA ILE A 370 -8.76 19.81 -21.02
C ILE A 370 -9.72 19.99 -19.84
N ALA A 371 -9.47 20.97 -18.97
CA ALA A 371 -10.37 21.30 -17.85
C ALA A 371 -11.79 21.63 -18.34
N GLU A 372 -11.92 22.37 -19.44
CA GLU A 372 -13.23 22.77 -19.97
C GLU A 372 -13.94 21.65 -20.74
N GLY A 373 -13.19 20.83 -21.49
CA GLY A 373 -13.75 20.03 -22.57
C GLY A 373 -13.57 18.51 -22.46
N HIS A 374 -12.79 17.99 -21.51
CA HIS A 374 -12.54 16.55 -21.45
C HIS A 374 -13.81 15.75 -21.07
N TRP A 375 -14.04 14.62 -21.74
CA TRP A 375 -15.24 13.79 -21.54
C TRP A 375 -15.29 13.15 -20.14
N LEU A 376 -14.14 12.85 -19.55
CA LEU A 376 -13.99 12.27 -18.21
C LEU A 376 -13.93 13.36 -17.12
N PRO A 377 -14.92 13.46 -16.21
CA PRO A 377 -14.95 14.49 -15.16
C PRO A 377 -13.70 14.51 -14.28
N ALA A 378 -13.18 13.35 -13.87
CA ALA A 378 -11.97 13.25 -13.06
C ALA A 378 -10.74 13.91 -13.73
N ILE A 379 -10.64 13.84 -15.06
CA ILE A 379 -9.56 14.47 -15.82
C ILE A 379 -9.73 15.98 -15.88
N ARG A 380 -10.97 16.46 -16.06
CA ARG A 380 -11.25 17.90 -15.98
C ARG A 380 -10.84 18.46 -14.63
N ARG A 381 -11.24 17.79 -13.55
CA ARG A 381 -10.88 18.17 -12.18
C ARG A 381 -9.36 18.14 -11.94
N GLN A 382 -8.67 17.10 -12.40
CA GLN A 382 -7.21 17.05 -12.32
C GLN A 382 -6.58 18.21 -13.12
N ALA A 383 -7.13 18.55 -14.28
CA ALA A 383 -6.64 19.66 -15.09
C ALA A 383 -6.89 21.02 -14.41
N GLU A 384 -8.04 21.23 -13.78
CA GLU A 384 -8.33 22.43 -12.97
C GLU A 384 -7.33 22.59 -11.82
N LEU A 385 -7.06 21.50 -11.08
CA LEU A 385 -6.06 21.48 -10.01
C LEU A 385 -4.66 21.78 -10.56
N SER A 386 -4.28 21.13 -11.66
CA SER A 386 -2.98 21.32 -12.30
C SER A 386 -2.80 22.78 -12.73
N ALA A 387 -3.81 23.35 -13.39
CA ALA A 387 -3.81 24.74 -13.82
C ALA A 387 -3.74 25.71 -12.63
N TYR A 388 -4.42 25.40 -11.52
CA TYR A 388 -4.33 26.18 -10.28
C TYR A 388 -2.90 26.21 -9.74
N PHE A 389 -2.26 25.04 -9.57
CA PHE A 389 -0.92 24.96 -9.00
C PHE A 389 0.17 25.51 -9.93
N ILE A 390 0.03 25.33 -11.24
CA ILE A 390 0.92 25.96 -12.23
C ILE A 390 0.85 27.48 -12.11
N ARG A 391 -0.35 28.06 -12.05
CA ARG A 391 -0.53 29.52 -11.91
C ARG A 391 -0.04 30.05 -10.57
N LYS A 392 -0.27 29.31 -9.49
CA LYS A 392 0.15 29.70 -8.14
C LYS A 392 1.67 29.63 -7.99
N GLY A 393 2.32 28.71 -8.71
CA GLY A 393 3.76 28.51 -8.69
C GLY A 393 4.30 28.01 -7.34
N THR A 394 3.43 27.61 -6.42
CA THR A 394 3.79 27.01 -5.11
C THR A 394 2.75 25.97 -4.73
N PHE A 395 3.21 24.86 -4.16
CA PHE A 395 2.34 23.83 -3.57
C PHE A 395 2.21 24.14 -2.08
N ASP A 396 0.98 24.43 -1.65
CA ASP A 396 0.65 24.55 -0.23
C ASP A 396 -0.34 23.45 0.07
N GLY A 397 0.04 22.59 1.01
CA GLY A 397 -0.79 21.49 1.44
C GLY A 397 -2.19 21.94 1.87
N ALA A 398 -2.30 23.08 2.55
CA ALA A 398 -3.61 23.60 2.97
C ALA A 398 -4.55 23.95 1.80
N ASP A 399 -4.00 24.28 0.62
CA ASP A 399 -4.82 24.52 -0.57
C ASP A 399 -5.26 23.22 -1.24
N LEU A 400 -4.45 22.16 -1.15
CA LEU A 400 -4.83 20.84 -1.64
C LEU A 400 -6.01 20.29 -0.84
N ASP A 401 -5.94 20.33 0.49
CA ASP A 401 -7.04 19.99 1.40
C ASP A 401 -8.32 20.78 1.09
N ARG A 402 -8.19 22.07 0.72
CA ARG A 402 -9.31 22.95 0.43
C ARG A 402 -9.96 22.67 -0.94
N LEU A 403 -9.14 22.45 -1.97
CA LEU A 403 -9.59 22.28 -3.36
C LEU A 403 -9.97 20.83 -3.68
N ALA A 404 -9.34 19.88 -3.00
CA ALA A 404 -9.59 18.46 -3.13
C ALA A 404 -9.62 17.80 -1.74
N PRO A 405 -10.66 18.05 -0.92
CA PRO A 405 -10.79 17.42 0.39
C PRO A 405 -10.68 15.90 0.29
N GLY A 406 -9.73 15.30 1.02
CA GLY A 406 -9.45 13.86 0.99
C GLY A 406 -8.33 13.41 0.05
N TYR A 407 -7.85 14.29 -0.84
CA TYR A 407 -6.67 14.03 -1.68
C TYR A 407 -5.37 13.93 -0.85
N ASP A 408 -5.41 14.43 0.39
CA ASP A 408 -4.23 14.85 1.14
C ASP A 408 -3.59 13.82 2.07
N ARG A 409 -4.29 12.74 2.42
CA ARG A 409 -3.82 11.87 3.52
C ARG A 409 -2.55 11.07 3.21
N CYS A 410 -2.19 10.88 1.94
CA CYS A 410 -0.93 10.23 1.55
C CYS A 410 0.14 11.19 1.00
N VAL A 411 -0.24 12.25 0.29
CA VAL A 411 0.73 13.10 -0.44
C VAL A 411 1.57 13.98 0.50
N GLN A 412 1.00 14.44 1.63
CA GLN A 412 1.68 15.40 2.53
C GLN A 412 2.58 14.80 3.61
N ARG A 413 2.28 13.58 4.11
CA ARG A 413 3.11 12.95 5.14
C ARG A 413 4.32 12.32 4.48
N LYS A 414 5.38 13.12 4.24
CA LYS A 414 6.73 12.71 3.78
C LYS A 414 6.77 11.23 3.37
N TRP A 415 6.57 10.96 2.09
CA TRP A 415 6.56 9.68 1.36
C TRP A 415 7.15 8.43 2.06
N ARG A 416 8.22 8.58 2.85
CA ARG A 416 8.80 7.57 3.75
C ARG A 416 7.86 6.91 4.77
N HIS A 417 6.67 7.45 5.05
CA HIS A 417 5.75 6.90 6.06
C HIS A 417 4.39 6.46 5.49
N CYS A 418 4.24 6.46 4.16
CA CYS A 418 3.16 5.71 3.55
C CYS A 418 3.57 4.24 3.56
N PRO A 419 2.87 3.34 4.27
CA PRO A 419 3.09 1.91 4.11
C PRO A 419 2.99 1.56 2.63
N VAL A 420 3.74 0.56 2.17
CA VAL A 420 3.75 0.17 0.75
C VAL A 420 2.34 -0.17 0.26
N GLU A 421 1.43 -0.59 1.15
CA GLU A 421 0.00 -0.76 0.86
C GLU A 421 -0.76 0.57 0.65
N ALA A 422 -0.34 1.68 1.27
CA ALA A 422 -0.87 3.03 1.02
C ALA A 422 -0.14 3.74 -0.12
N LEU A 423 1.08 3.34 -0.49
CA LEU A 423 1.66 3.67 -1.80
C LEU A 423 0.93 2.90 -2.90
N ALA A 424 0.54 1.66 -2.65
CA ALA A 424 -0.37 0.88 -3.49
C ALA A 424 -1.87 1.24 -3.29
N GLY A 425 -2.17 2.26 -2.49
CA GLY A 425 -3.54 2.60 -2.07
C GLY A 425 -3.83 4.11 -1.97
N GLY A 426 -2.88 4.96 -2.35
CA GLY A 426 -3.16 6.35 -2.67
C GLY A 426 -4.15 6.36 -3.82
N PRO A 427 -5.00 7.40 -3.98
CA PRO A 427 -6.10 7.36 -4.95
C PRO A 427 -5.68 7.05 -6.40
N PHE A 428 -4.37 7.07 -6.72
CA PHE A 428 -3.84 6.70 -8.03
C PHE A 428 -2.49 5.93 -8.03
N SER A 429 -1.82 5.67 -6.90
CA SER A 429 -0.47 5.06 -6.88
C SER A 429 -0.46 3.54 -6.63
N GLY A 430 -1.60 2.94 -6.25
CA GLY A 430 -1.90 1.54 -6.53
C GLY A 430 -2.17 1.39 -8.01
N GLY A 431 -1.10 1.38 -8.80
CA GLY A 431 -1.10 1.76 -10.23
C GLY A 431 -2.40 1.47 -10.95
N PHE A 432 -3.22 2.50 -11.22
CA PHE A 432 -4.55 2.45 -11.87
C PHE A 432 -5.59 1.44 -11.36
N ASP A 433 -5.17 0.49 -10.57
CA ASP A 433 -5.90 -0.69 -10.19
C ASP A 433 -6.91 -0.32 -9.10
N SER A 434 -6.57 0.62 -8.21
CA SER A 434 -7.40 0.97 -7.06
C SER A 434 -8.57 1.92 -7.35
N TRP A 435 -9.05 2.03 -8.60
CA TRP A 435 -10.34 2.64 -8.92
C TRP A 435 -11.48 1.74 -8.41
N ASN A 436 -11.52 1.49 -7.10
CA ASN A 436 -12.58 0.72 -6.46
C ASN A 436 -13.89 1.44 -6.72
N ALA A 437 -14.82 0.79 -7.43
CA ALA A 437 -16.14 1.31 -7.81
C ALA A 437 -17.02 1.76 -6.61
N ARG A 438 -16.55 1.62 -5.36
CA ARG A 438 -17.18 2.12 -4.15
C ARG A 438 -16.75 3.54 -3.77
N ASP A 439 -15.48 3.89 -3.96
CA ASP A 439 -14.92 5.20 -3.57
C ASP A 439 -14.45 6.04 -4.77
N GLY A 440 -14.26 5.41 -5.94
CA GLY A 440 -13.61 5.99 -7.12
C GLY A 440 -14.53 6.39 -8.26
N VAL A 441 -15.84 6.10 -8.21
CA VAL A 441 -16.76 6.80 -9.12
C VAL A 441 -16.73 8.24 -8.68
N ASP A 442 -16.09 9.10 -9.49
CA ASP A 442 -16.08 10.55 -9.30
C ASP A 442 -17.43 10.96 -8.73
N PRO A 443 -17.50 11.63 -7.56
CA PRO A 443 -18.78 12.00 -6.94
C PRO A 443 -19.70 12.79 -7.89
N GLU A 444 -19.17 13.32 -8.99
CA GLU A 444 -19.93 13.96 -10.06
C GLU A 444 -20.59 13.00 -11.05
N LEU A 445 -20.17 11.74 -11.12
CA LEU A 445 -20.80 10.74 -11.98
C LEU A 445 -22.16 10.35 -11.40
N PRO A 446 -23.24 10.45 -12.20
CA PRO A 446 -24.59 10.21 -11.72
C PRO A 446 -24.79 8.73 -11.38
N VAL A 447 -24.90 8.41 -10.09
CA VAL A 447 -25.36 7.08 -9.65
C VAL A 447 -26.78 6.88 -10.14
N CYS A 448 -27.00 5.83 -10.94
CA CYS A 448 -28.30 5.53 -11.52
C CYS A 448 -29.00 4.33 -10.89
N PRO A 449 -29.97 4.54 -9.99
CA PRO A 449 -30.67 3.42 -9.34
C PRO A 449 -31.53 2.61 -10.32
N SER A 450 -31.99 3.23 -11.41
CA SER A 450 -32.99 2.66 -12.32
C SER A 450 -32.41 1.73 -13.39
N THR A 451 -31.08 1.56 -13.48
CA THR A 451 -30.38 0.89 -14.61
C THR A 451 -30.74 1.44 -16.00
N ARG A 452 -31.53 2.51 -16.05
CA ARG A 452 -32.06 3.13 -17.26
C ARG A 452 -31.37 4.46 -17.47
N TRP A 453 -30.72 4.57 -18.61
CA TRP A 453 -29.87 5.68 -18.98
C TRP A 453 -30.51 6.48 -20.11
N GLN A 454 -30.08 7.73 -20.26
CA GLN A 454 -30.51 8.62 -21.32
C GLN A 454 -29.31 9.38 -21.88
N TRP A 455 -29.21 9.39 -23.21
CA TRP A 455 -28.25 10.19 -23.95
C TRP A 455 -28.96 10.95 -25.06
N GLN A 456 -28.86 12.29 -25.05
CA GLN A 456 -29.43 13.16 -26.09
C GLN A 456 -30.90 12.86 -26.47
N GLY A 457 -31.71 12.43 -25.49
CA GLY A 457 -33.13 12.10 -25.68
C GLY A 457 -33.42 10.63 -26.02
N VAL A 458 -32.39 9.81 -26.26
CA VAL A 458 -32.52 8.35 -26.41
C VAL A 458 -32.40 7.71 -25.04
N ALA A 459 -33.45 7.01 -24.60
CA ALA A 459 -33.42 6.24 -23.37
C ALA A 459 -33.13 4.77 -23.68
N PHE A 460 -32.24 4.16 -22.89
CA PHE A 460 -31.81 2.77 -23.05
C PHE A 460 -31.62 2.12 -21.68
N ASP A 461 -31.77 0.80 -21.63
CA ASP A 461 -31.59 0.02 -20.41
C ASP A 461 -30.21 -0.66 -20.44
N ALA A 462 -29.46 -0.60 -19.34
CA ALA A 462 -28.23 -1.37 -19.23
C ALA A 462 -28.57 -2.86 -19.31
N GLN A 463 -28.04 -3.54 -20.33
CA GLN A 463 -28.21 -4.98 -20.41
C GLN A 463 -27.48 -5.62 -19.22
N ARG A 464 -28.07 -6.68 -18.65
CA ARG A 464 -27.40 -7.40 -17.58
C ARG A 464 -26.10 -8.01 -18.10
N SER A 465 -25.02 -7.73 -17.37
CA SER A 465 -23.76 -8.47 -17.47
C SER A 465 -24.01 -9.96 -17.34
N LEU A 466 -23.11 -10.73 -17.96
CA LEU A 466 -22.90 -12.13 -17.62
C LEU A 466 -22.65 -12.30 -16.12
N ALA A 467 -23.01 -13.47 -15.59
CA ALA A 467 -22.49 -13.90 -14.31
C ALA A 467 -20.98 -14.24 -14.47
N PRO A 468 -20.13 -13.99 -13.46
CA PRO A 468 -18.73 -14.39 -13.51
C PRO A 468 -18.55 -15.87 -13.87
N GLY A 469 -17.63 -16.17 -14.79
CA GLY A 469 -17.35 -17.53 -15.26
C GLY A 469 -18.20 -18.01 -16.45
N GLU A 470 -19.05 -17.16 -17.02
CA GLU A 470 -19.76 -17.46 -18.28
C GLU A 470 -18.88 -17.10 -19.50
N SER A 471 -18.93 -17.92 -20.56
CA SER A 471 -18.27 -17.61 -21.83
C SER A 471 -19.28 -17.05 -22.84
N ARG A 472 -18.94 -15.97 -23.55
CA ARG A 472 -19.74 -15.47 -24.68
C ARG A 472 -19.10 -15.85 -26.00
N SER A 473 -19.89 -16.49 -26.85
CA SER A 473 -19.52 -16.70 -28.25
C SER A 473 -20.48 -15.92 -29.13
N PHE A 474 -19.93 -15.01 -29.93
CA PHE A 474 -20.66 -14.30 -30.96
C PHE A 474 -20.37 -14.96 -32.31
N GLN A 475 -21.42 -15.44 -32.98
CA GLN A 475 -21.31 -16.08 -34.29
C GLN A 475 -21.78 -15.13 -35.37
N PHE A 476 -20.95 -14.93 -36.40
CA PHE A 476 -21.25 -14.06 -37.52
C PHE A 476 -21.18 -14.81 -38.85
N LEU A 477 -22.22 -14.63 -39.68
CA LEU A 477 -22.51 -15.50 -40.82
C LEU A 477 -22.46 -14.80 -42.19
N GLU A 478 -22.04 -13.54 -42.30
CA GLU A 478 -22.28 -12.82 -43.56
C GLU A 478 -21.41 -13.28 -44.74
N ASP A 479 -20.12 -13.66 -44.60
CA ASP A 479 -19.34 -14.10 -45.78
C ASP A 479 -18.24 -15.17 -45.58
N ASP A 480 -17.74 -15.45 -44.37
CA ASP A 480 -16.64 -16.44 -44.15
C ASP A 480 -16.79 -17.31 -42.88
N TYR A 481 -17.99 -17.35 -42.29
CA TYR A 481 -18.27 -18.02 -40.99
C TYR A 481 -17.18 -17.65 -39.96
N LEU A 482 -17.24 -16.42 -39.43
CA LEU A 482 -16.39 -16.00 -38.33
C LEU A 482 -17.15 -16.20 -37.01
N VAL A 483 -16.52 -16.91 -36.08
CA VAL A 483 -16.95 -16.98 -34.69
C VAL A 483 -15.91 -16.27 -33.85
N LEU A 484 -16.34 -15.21 -33.15
CA LEU A 484 -15.54 -14.58 -32.10
C LEU A 484 -16.01 -15.16 -30.76
N THR A 485 -15.09 -15.75 -30.01
CA THR A 485 -15.33 -16.28 -28.68
C THR A 485 -14.53 -15.47 -27.68
N GLY A 486 -15.25 -14.74 -26.82
CA GLY A 486 -14.69 -14.07 -25.66
C GLY A 486 -14.92 -14.90 -24.41
N THR A 487 -13.88 -15.09 -23.61
CA THR A 487 -13.99 -15.71 -22.29
C THR A 487 -13.77 -14.69 -21.19
N ASP A 488 -14.57 -14.78 -20.14
CA ASP A 488 -14.38 -14.07 -18.88
C ASP A 488 -14.23 -15.13 -17.78
N TYR A 489 -13.03 -15.23 -17.20
CA TYR A 489 -12.75 -16.15 -16.10
C TYR A 489 -12.82 -15.44 -14.73
N GLY A 490 -13.48 -14.29 -14.67
CA GLY A 490 -13.71 -13.49 -13.47
C GLY A 490 -12.39 -12.95 -12.93
N GLU A 491 -11.96 -13.48 -11.79
CA GLU A 491 -10.69 -13.13 -11.14
C GLU A 491 -9.46 -13.49 -11.97
N TRP A 492 -9.64 -14.38 -12.94
CA TRP A 492 -8.61 -14.84 -13.84
C TRP A 492 -8.80 -14.23 -15.22
N TYR A 493 -7.68 -14.03 -15.88
CA TYR A 493 -7.58 -13.57 -17.24
C TYR A 493 -8.22 -14.51 -18.26
N GLY A 494 -9.14 -13.98 -19.06
CA GLY A 494 -9.75 -14.63 -20.21
C GLY A 494 -8.95 -14.51 -21.50
N SER A 495 -9.66 -14.65 -22.63
CA SER A 495 -9.09 -14.57 -23.97
C SER A 495 -10.14 -14.17 -25.01
N LEU A 496 -9.66 -13.63 -26.13
CA LEU A 496 -10.46 -13.40 -27.33
C LEU A 496 -9.92 -14.28 -28.46
N VAL A 497 -10.77 -15.16 -28.99
CA VAL A 497 -10.41 -16.13 -30.04
C VAL A 497 -11.28 -15.93 -31.26
N ALA A 498 -10.67 -15.84 -32.43
CA ALA A 498 -11.33 -15.85 -33.72
C ALA A 498 -11.24 -17.22 -34.38
N GLN A 499 -12.36 -17.73 -34.88
CA GLN A 499 -12.42 -18.97 -35.64
C GLN A 499 -13.16 -18.74 -36.96
N SER A 500 -12.44 -18.90 -38.07
CA SER A 500 -13.03 -18.92 -39.42
C SER A 500 -13.19 -20.35 -39.93
N LEU A 501 -14.16 -20.61 -40.80
CA LEU A 501 -14.35 -21.94 -41.37
C LEU A 501 -13.11 -22.43 -42.14
N GLY A 502 -12.64 -23.63 -41.83
CA GLY A 502 -11.48 -24.23 -42.49
C GLY A 502 -10.12 -23.66 -42.05
N ARG A 503 -10.08 -22.78 -41.05
CA ARG A 503 -8.85 -22.27 -40.44
C ARG A 503 -8.74 -22.71 -38.99
N PRO A 504 -7.51 -22.90 -38.46
CA PRO A 504 -7.34 -23.07 -37.02
C PRO A 504 -7.80 -21.81 -36.27
N PRO A 505 -8.33 -21.94 -35.05
CA PRO A 505 -8.61 -20.79 -34.20
C PRO A 505 -7.35 -19.93 -34.01
N ALA A 506 -7.51 -18.62 -34.04
CA ALA A 506 -6.47 -17.64 -33.77
C ALA A 506 -6.81 -16.91 -32.46
N VAL A 507 -5.86 -16.90 -31.51
CA VAL A 507 -5.98 -16.07 -30.31
C VAL A 507 -5.63 -14.65 -30.70
N LEU A 508 -6.60 -13.75 -30.63
CA LEU A 508 -6.41 -12.33 -30.96
C LEU A 508 -5.84 -11.55 -29.78
N ALA A 509 -6.31 -11.88 -28.57
CA ALA A 509 -5.80 -11.31 -27.33
C ALA A 509 -5.84 -12.36 -26.21
N GLU A 510 -4.74 -12.43 -25.46
CA GLU A 510 -4.64 -13.17 -24.20
C GLU A 510 -4.74 -12.17 -23.06
N ALA A 511 -5.03 -12.66 -21.86
CA ALA A 511 -5.06 -11.83 -20.67
C ALA A 511 -6.11 -10.70 -20.67
N ILE A 512 -7.25 -10.93 -21.32
CA ILE A 512 -8.40 -10.02 -21.26
C ILE A 512 -9.68 -10.77 -20.91
N ASN A 513 -10.49 -10.23 -20.00
CA ASN A 513 -11.83 -10.74 -19.73
C ASN A 513 -12.81 -10.04 -20.65
N VAL A 514 -13.34 -10.78 -21.63
CA VAL A 514 -14.27 -10.25 -22.62
C VAL A 514 -15.69 -10.29 -22.06
N VAL A 515 -16.25 -9.11 -21.82
CA VAL A 515 -17.57 -8.94 -21.20
C VAL A 515 -18.67 -8.90 -22.26
N GLU A 516 -18.41 -8.23 -23.39
CA GLU A 516 -19.39 -8.08 -24.47
C GLU A 516 -18.71 -7.96 -25.84
N ILE A 517 -19.40 -8.44 -26.88
CA ILE A 517 -19.00 -8.31 -28.29
C ILE A 517 -20.19 -7.71 -29.04
N GLU A 518 -20.02 -6.55 -29.66
CA GLU A 518 -21.06 -5.87 -30.45
C GLU A 518 -20.61 -5.70 -31.91
N LYS A 519 -21.55 -5.85 -32.86
CA LYS A 519 -21.24 -5.64 -34.28
C LYS A 519 -21.13 -4.14 -34.56
N ALA A 520 -20.12 -3.76 -35.35
CA ALA A 520 -19.99 -2.42 -35.93
C ALA A 520 -19.98 -2.49 -37.46
N GLU A 521 -19.97 -1.33 -38.13
CA GLU A 521 -20.01 -1.24 -39.60
C GLU A 521 -18.90 -2.07 -40.26
N ASP A 522 -17.66 -1.88 -39.81
CA ASP A 522 -16.46 -2.50 -40.39
C ASP A 522 -15.78 -3.54 -39.48
N GLY A 523 -16.48 -4.06 -38.49
CA GLY A 523 -15.87 -5.00 -37.54
C GLY A 523 -16.70 -5.28 -36.28
N PHE A 524 -15.98 -5.49 -35.19
CA PHE A 524 -16.56 -5.83 -33.89
C PHE A 524 -15.93 -5.00 -32.79
N LEU A 525 -16.78 -4.42 -31.95
CA LEU A 525 -16.36 -3.82 -30.70
C LEU A 525 -16.31 -4.88 -29.61
N ILE A 526 -15.27 -4.84 -28.81
CA ILE A 526 -15.03 -5.75 -27.70
C ILE A 526 -14.92 -4.93 -26.43
N ALA A 527 -15.86 -5.11 -25.50
CA ALA A 527 -15.76 -4.56 -24.16
C ALA A 527 -15.07 -5.59 -23.27
N SER A 528 -13.95 -5.20 -22.66
CA SER A 528 -13.16 -6.07 -21.79
C SER A 528 -12.72 -5.36 -20.52
N GLY A 529 -12.46 -6.10 -19.44
CA GLY A 529 -11.90 -5.54 -18.21
C GLY A 529 -11.85 -6.51 -17.05
N LEU A 530 -11.05 -6.19 -16.03
CA LEU A 530 -10.88 -6.98 -14.80
C LEU A 530 -11.18 -6.11 -13.59
N ALA A 531 -12.08 -6.59 -12.73
CA ALA A 531 -12.40 -5.99 -11.43
C ALA A 531 -12.03 -6.95 -10.29
N HIS A 532 -10.73 -7.12 -10.00
CA HIS A 532 -10.23 -8.06 -8.99
C HIS A 532 -8.85 -7.69 -8.40
N LEU A 533 -8.54 -8.20 -7.20
CA LEU A 533 -7.27 -7.96 -6.45
C LEU A 533 -6.84 -6.50 -6.36
N GLY A 534 -7.83 -5.62 -6.17
CA GLY A 534 -7.57 -4.20 -6.09
C GLY A 534 -7.28 -3.56 -7.44
N GLY A 535 -7.53 -4.27 -8.56
CA GLY A 535 -7.56 -3.80 -9.95
C GLY A 535 -8.98 -3.62 -10.48
N ASN A 536 -9.23 -2.51 -11.16
CA ASN A 536 -10.51 -2.23 -11.83
C ASN A 536 -10.28 -1.47 -13.13
N HIS A 537 -9.82 -2.18 -14.16
CA HIS A 537 -9.53 -1.59 -15.46
C HIS A 537 -10.46 -2.17 -16.53
N GLY A 538 -10.77 -1.35 -17.53
CA GLY A 538 -11.52 -1.78 -18.69
C GLY A 538 -11.02 -1.11 -19.96
N ALA A 539 -11.42 -1.64 -21.11
CA ALA A 539 -11.10 -1.08 -22.41
C ALA A 539 -12.20 -1.42 -23.41
N ILE A 540 -12.33 -0.56 -24.42
CA ILE A 540 -13.00 -0.88 -25.67
C ILE A 540 -11.93 -1.15 -26.71
N SER A 541 -11.99 -2.31 -27.35
CA SER A 541 -11.12 -2.65 -28.47
C SER A 541 -11.94 -2.97 -29.71
N PHE A 542 -11.28 -2.93 -30.86
CA PHE A 542 -11.89 -3.16 -32.16
C PHE A 542 -11.20 -4.34 -32.85
N VAL A 543 -12.01 -5.20 -33.48
CA VAL A 543 -11.54 -6.29 -34.34
C VAL A 543 -12.06 -6.06 -35.74
N SER A 544 -11.15 -5.95 -36.70
CA SER A 544 -11.46 -5.81 -38.13
C SER A 544 -10.79 -6.90 -38.96
N ALA A 545 -11.24 -7.10 -40.19
CA ALA A 545 -10.59 -8.00 -41.13
C ALA A 545 -9.29 -7.36 -41.66
N ALA A 546 -8.16 -8.04 -41.51
CA ALA A 546 -6.89 -7.57 -42.03
C ALA A 546 -6.79 -7.78 -43.55
N GLU A 547 -6.13 -6.86 -44.27
CA GLU A 547 -5.93 -6.94 -45.74
C GLU A 547 -5.27 -8.26 -46.18
N THR A 548 -4.39 -8.81 -45.35
CA THR A 548 -3.52 -9.94 -45.69
C THR A 548 -4.08 -11.32 -45.29
N ARG A 549 -5.39 -11.42 -45.06
CA ARG A 549 -6.09 -12.60 -44.51
C ARG A 549 -5.75 -12.84 -43.05
N GLY A 550 -6.40 -12.10 -42.17
CA GLY A 550 -6.31 -12.23 -40.72
C GLY A 550 -7.35 -11.35 -40.05
N TYR A 551 -7.18 -11.13 -38.76
CA TYR A 551 -7.93 -10.13 -38.02
C TYR A 551 -6.94 -9.21 -37.33
N ASP A 552 -7.18 -7.91 -37.45
CA ASP A 552 -6.44 -6.91 -36.69
C ASP A 552 -7.24 -6.61 -35.43
N HIS A 553 -6.56 -6.59 -34.28
CA HIS A 553 -7.12 -6.25 -32.98
C HIS A 553 -6.35 -5.06 -32.41
N GLY A 554 -7.06 -4.06 -31.90
CA GLY A 554 -6.46 -2.90 -31.26
C GLY A 554 -7.37 -2.27 -30.23
N GLU A 555 -6.80 -1.73 -29.15
CA GLU A 555 -7.54 -0.90 -28.20
C GLU A 555 -7.95 0.41 -28.88
N LEU A 556 -9.23 0.78 -28.78
CA LEU A 556 -9.72 2.09 -29.19
C LEU A 556 -9.48 3.12 -28.08
N PHE A 557 -9.89 2.78 -26.86
CA PHE A 557 -9.66 3.59 -25.67
C PHE A 557 -9.87 2.80 -24.38
N ALA A 558 -9.22 3.26 -23.31
CA ALA A 558 -9.40 2.75 -21.96
C ALA A 558 -10.69 3.27 -21.30
N LEU A 559 -11.34 2.39 -20.54
CA LEU A 559 -12.47 2.72 -19.68
C LEU A 559 -11.98 3.06 -18.26
N PRO A 560 -12.72 3.88 -17.50
CA PRO A 560 -12.36 4.21 -16.12
C PRO A 560 -12.49 3.02 -15.16
N ALA A 561 -13.21 1.97 -15.55
CA ALA A 561 -13.42 0.75 -14.78
C ALA A 561 -13.76 -0.42 -15.71
N ALA A 562 -13.70 -1.65 -15.19
CA ALA A 562 -14.16 -2.82 -15.91
C ALA A 562 -15.65 -2.67 -16.28
N PRO A 563 -16.02 -2.81 -17.56
CA PRO A 563 -17.41 -2.75 -17.98
C PRO A 563 -18.16 -3.99 -17.47
N SER A 564 -19.44 -3.82 -17.21
CA SER A 564 -20.41 -4.90 -17.02
C SER A 564 -21.22 -5.19 -18.30
N GLY A 565 -20.86 -4.55 -19.42
CA GLY A 565 -21.40 -4.84 -20.74
C GLY A 565 -21.38 -3.61 -21.66
N MET A 566 -21.93 -3.81 -22.86
CA MET A 566 -21.99 -2.81 -23.93
C MET A 566 -23.25 -3.04 -24.79
N THR A 567 -23.74 -2.00 -25.46
CA THR A 567 -24.84 -2.13 -26.42
C THR A 567 -24.85 -0.99 -27.42
N GLU A 568 -25.30 -1.24 -28.65
CA GLU A 568 -25.64 -0.18 -29.60
C GLU A 568 -26.93 0.56 -29.18
N ILE A 569 -26.88 1.89 -29.09
CA ILE A 569 -28.01 2.73 -28.67
C ILE A 569 -28.63 3.53 -29.83
N ALA A 570 -27.87 3.74 -30.90
CA ALA A 570 -28.30 4.28 -32.18
C ALA A 570 -27.27 3.87 -33.26
N ASP A 571 -27.57 4.11 -34.53
CA ASP A 571 -26.70 3.75 -35.66
C ASP A 571 -25.27 4.32 -35.47
N GLY A 572 -24.29 3.43 -35.28
CA GLY A 572 -22.89 3.77 -35.05
C GLY A 572 -22.58 4.38 -33.68
N LEU A 573 -23.53 4.35 -32.74
CA LEU A 573 -23.43 4.92 -31.41
C LEU A 573 -23.64 3.84 -30.33
N TYR A 574 -22.66 3.72 -29.45
CA TYR A 574 -22.59 2.64 -28.47
C TYR A 574 -22.58 3.18 -27.04
N ALA A 575 -22.99 2.34 -26.11
CA ALA A 575 -22.87 2.61 -24.68
C ALA A 575 -22.23 1.43 -23.97
N ALA A 576 -21.13 1.69 -23.25
CA ALA A 576 -20.53 0.76 -22.30
C ALA A 576 -21.01 1.12 -20.89
N PHE A 577 -21.28 0.14 -20.06
CA PHE A 577 -21.85 0.36 -18.73
C PHE A 577 -21.04 -0.37 -17.68
N ALA A 578 -20.93 0.22 -16.49
CA ALA A 578 -20.53 -0.48 -15.29
C ALA A 578 -21.37 0.02 -14.10
N ARG A 579 -21.00 -0.39 -12.89
CA ARG A 579 -21.71 0.03 -11.69
C ARG A 579 -21.63 1.56 -11.53
N GLY A 580 -22.76 2.22 -11.73
CA GLY A 580 -22.92 3.65 -11.48
C GLY A 580 -22.59 4.58 -12.64
N TRP A 581 -22.26 4.06 -13.82
CA TRP A 581 -22.03 4.90 -15.01
C TRP A 581 -22.38 4.17 -16.31
N ALA A 582 -22.71 4.96 -17.34
CA ALA A 582 -22.78 4.51 -18.73
C ALA A 582 -22.02 5.52 -19.60
N LEU A 583 -20.98 5.06 -20.29
CA LEU A 583 -20.16 5.86 -21.19
C LEU A 583 -20.69 5.67 -22.62
N VAL A 584 -21.02 6.77 -23.29
CA VAL A 584 -21.44 6.79 -24.68
C VAL A 584 -20.25 7.14 -25.57
N PHE A 585 -20.11 6.42 -26.67
CA PHE A 585 -18.96 6.51 -27.57
C PHE A 585 -19.31 6.07 -28.99
N ASP A 586 -18.44 6.40 -29.93
CA ASP A 586 -18.44 5.91 -31.31
C ASP A 586 -17.05 5.33 -31.66
N LEU A 587 -16.80 5.05 -32.95
CA LEU A 587 -15.52 4.51 -33.39
C LEU A 587 -14.35 5.53 -33.30
N ASP A 588 -14.65 6.83 -33.19
CA ASP A 588 -13.64 7.88 -33.00
C ASP A 588 -13.30 8.07 -31.51
N GLY A 589 -14.19 7.68 -30.60
CA GLY A 589 -13.89 7.53 -29.17
C GLY A 589 -15.01 7.96 -28.24
N PRO A 590 -14.68 8.23 -26.96
CA PRO A 590 -15.66 8.61 -25.95
C PRO A 590 -16.31 9.97 -26.22
N LEU A 591 -17.64 10.03 -26.16
CA LEU A 591 -18.41 11.26 -26.31
C LEU A 591 -18.85 11.86 -24.95
N GLY A 592 -19.06 11.00 -23.95
CA GLY A 592 -19.39 11.42 -22.59
C GLY A 592 -20.29 10.44 -21.85
N PHE A 593 -20.66 10.78 -20.61
CA PHE A 593 -21.49 9.91 -19.77
C PHE A 593 -22.98 10.18 -19.97
N ALA A 594 -23.76 9.11 -20.10
CA ALA A 594 -25.21 9.18 -20.11
C ALA A 594 -25.76 9.60 -18.73
N GLY A 595 -26.84 10.38 -18.76
CA GLY A 595 -27.59 10.72 -17.56
C GLY A 595 -28.57 9.62 -17.17
N CYS A 596 -29.11 9.71 -15.96
CA CYS A 596 -30.23 8.85 -15.58
C CYS A 596 -31.50 9.23 -16.32
N ALA A 597 -32.14 8.24 -16.93
CA ALA A 597 -33.51 8.42 -17.39
C ALA A 597 -34.46 8.40 -16.19
N THR A 598 -35.45 9.28 -16.19
CA THR A 598 -36.59 9.16 -15.29
C THR A 598 -37.31 7.83 -15.54
N ALA A 599 -37.75 7.16 -14.47
CA ALA A 599 -38.65 6.02 -14.62
C ALA A 599 -39.88 6.42 -15.46
N PRO A 600 -40.34 5.55 -16.38
CA PRO A 600 -41.44 5.86 -17.28
C PRO A 600 -42.77 6.15 -16.56
#